data_AF-A0A537H791-F1
#
_entry.id   AF-A0A537H791-F1
#
_cell.length_a   1.000
_cell.length_b   1.000
_cell.length_c   1.000
_cell.angle_alpha   90.00
_cell.angle_beta   90.00
_cell.angle_gamma   90.00
#
_symmetry.space_group_name_H-M   'P 1'
#
loop_
_entity.id
_entity.type
_entity.pdbx_description
1 polymer ?
#
loop_
_entity_poly.entity_id
_entity_poly.type
_entity_poly.pdbx_seq_one_letter_code
_entity_poly.pdbx_strand_id
1 'polypeptide(L)'
;MKVFVFLLPVLIFGTGFALSQITFNNTTLILAGQNIFITQPTLTSQICPADGNVAYKNSGFTSLAWTLTQGGASVQAFFCMDNQGTSADTPSVTASGTGIANGACPSTASTLTWAPPSGVPTTLAAHTATSTPITMTVCAGSGTSGGTGPSFTVTVT
;
A
#
# COMPACT_ATOMS: atom_id res chain seq x y z
N MET A 1 -15.50 -6.87 -64.62
CA MET A 1 -15.40 -7.69 -63.39
C MET A 1 -14.62 -6.86 -62.38
N LYS A 2 -15.34 -6.06 -61.56
CA LYS A 2 -15.46 -6.21 -60.09
C LYS A 2 -14.11 -5.97 -59.36
N VAL A 3 -13.83 -4.74 -58.88
CA VAL A 3 -14.12 -4.24 -57.50
C VAL A 3 -13.09 -4.85 -56.51
N PHE A 4 -12.17 -4.14 -55.83
CA PHE A 4 -12.31 -3.00 -54.90
C PHE A 4 -10.98 -2.24 -54.71
N VAL A 5 -11.07 -0.92 -54.60
CA VAL A 5 -10.11 -0.05 -53.88
C VAL A 5 -10.38 -0.18 -52.38
N PHE A 6 -9.35 -0.47 -51.59
CA PHE A 6 -9.21 -0.17 -50.15
C PHE A 6 -7.69 -0.09 -49.92
N LEU A 7 -7.01 1.06 -49.80
CA LEU A 7 -7.18 2.10 -48.80
C LEU A 7 -7.46 1.53 -47.40
N LEU A 8 -6.45 0.89 -46.81
CA LEU A 8 -6.19 1.06 -45.37
C LEU A 8 -4.73 0.73 -45.03
N PRO A 9 -3.94 1.69 -44.53
CA PRO A 9 -2.74 1.35 -43.77
C PRO A 9 -3.22 0.70 -42.48
N VAL A 10 -2.74 -0.50 -42.16
CA VAL A 10 -2.75 -1.02 -40.79
C VAL A 10 -1.50 -0.39 -40.15
N LEU A 11 -1.50 0.89 -39.77
CA LEU A 11 -2.06 1.39 -38.52
C LEU A 11 -2.04 0.34 -37.39
N ILE A 12 -1.07 0.57 -36.50
CA ILE A 12 -1.14 0.30 -35.06
C ILE A 12 -0.83 -1.16 -34.65
N PHE A 13 0.45 -1.52 -34.71
CA PHE A 13 1.12 -2.06 -33.51
C PHE A 13 2.28 -1.16 -33.07
N GLY A 14 2.19 0.14 -33.43
CA GLY A 14 2.65 1.20 -32.56
C GLY A 14 1.70 1.33 -31.37
N THR A 15 1.73 0.36 -30.47
CA THR A 15 1.50 0.62 -29.05
C THR A 15 2.88 0.38 -28.44
N GLY A 16 3.83 1.31 -28.59
CA GLY A 16 3.65 2.53 -27.82
C GLY A 16 3.25 2.11 -26.41
N PHE A 17 4.10 1.37 -25.71
CA PHE A 17 4.13 1.43 -24.26
C PHE A 17 4.49 2.88 -23.91
N ALA A 18 3.58 3.81 -24.19
CA ALA A 18 3.40 4.93 -23.32
C ALA A 18 3.14 4.25 -21.98
N LEU A 19 4.19 4.22 -21.14
CA LEU A 19 4.09 4.08 -19.71
C LEU A 19 3.04 5.11 -19.31
N SER A 20 1.78 4.69 -19.39
CA SER A 20 0.66 5.46 -18.95
C SER A 20 0.86 5.45 -17.46
N GLN A 21 1.49 6.52 -16.97
CA GLN A 21 1.71 6.75 -15.56
C GLN A 21 0.33 6.94 -14.96
N ILE A 22 -0.29 5.82 -14.60
CA ILE A 22 -1.58 5.83 -13.96
C ILE A 22 -1.28 6.09 -12.50
N THR A 23 -1.28 7.35 -12.10
CA THR A 23 -1.18 7.66 -10.68
C THR A 23 -2.49 7.28 -10.01
N PHE A 24 -2.50 6.16 -9.31
CA PHE A 24 -3.57 5.87 -8.37
C PHE A 24 -3.41 6.80 -7.14
N ASN A 25 -4.51 7.39 -6.68
CA ASN A 25 -4.54 8.13 -5.43
C ASN A 25 -5.60 7.47 -4.57
N ASN A 26 -5.19 6.44 -3.84
CA ASN A 26 -6.04 5.85 -2.81
C ASN A 26 -5.83 6.68 -1.55
N THR A 27 -6.88 6.94 -0.79
CA THR A 27 -6.73 7.45 0.58
C THR A 27 -6.85 6.29 1.54
N THR A 28 -5.81 6.04 2.32
CA THR A 28 -5.89 5.06 3.42
C THR A 28 -6.36 5.73 4.70
N LEU A 29 -7.46 5.25 5.28
CA LEU A 29 -7.72 5.48 6.69
C LEU A 29 -6.91 4.46 7.47
N ILE A 30 -6.16 4.92 8.46
CA ILE A 30 -5.34 4.06 9.31
C ILE A 30 -5.89 4.16 10.73
N LEU A 31 -6.26 3.02 11.29
CA LEU A 31 -6.75 2.89 12.65
C LEU A 31 -5.71 2.07 13.42
N ALA A 32 -5.29 2.58 14.58
CA ALA A 32 -4.44 1.83 15.50
C ALA A 32 -5.30 1.29 16.67
N GLY A 33 -4.91 0.13 17.21
CA GLY A 33 -5.55 -0.49 18.36
C GLY A 33 -5.48 0.37 19.61
N GLN A 34 -6.24 0.05 20.66
CA GLN A 34 -6.27 0.86 21.88
C GLN A 34 -4.91 0.98 22.58
N ASN A 35 -4.08 -0.08 22.52
CA ASN A 35 -2.77 -0.12 23.16
C ASN A 35 -1.61 0.07 22.16
N ILE A 36 -1.90 -0.04 20.87
CA ILE A 36 -0.90 0.06 19.79
C ILE A 36 -0.99 1.45 19.18
N PHE A 37 0.10 2.19 19.26
CA PHE A 37 0.28 3.48 18.64
C PHE A 37 1.27 3.32 17.48
N ILE A 38 1.09 4.08 16.42
CA ILE A 38 1.98 4.04 15.26
C ILE A 38 2.46 5.42 14.88
N THR A 39 3.63 5.49 14.24
CA THR A 39 4.06 6.71 13.56
C THR A 39 3.20 6.98 12.33
N GLN A 40 3.12 8.24 11.90
CA GLN A 40 2.54 8.58 10.60
C GLN A 40 3.25 7.78 9.51
N PRO A 41 2.55 6.96 8.71
CA PRO A 41 3.21 6.19 7.68
C PRO A 41 3.79 7.10 6.59
N THR A 42 4.93 6.72 6.04
CA THR A 42 5.72 7.52 5.07
C THR A 42 6.18 6.65 3.90
N LEU A 43 6.41 7.25 2.73
CA LEU A 43 7.00 6.53 1.57
C LEU A 43 8.52 6.41 1.64
N THR A 44 9.13 7.00 2.67
CA THR A 44 10.57 6.95 2.93
C THR A 44 10.82 6.19 4.23
N SER A 45 11.81 5.31 4.24
CA SER A 45 12.19 4.58 5.46
C SER A 45 12.75 5.56 6.49
N GLN A 46 12.39 5.36 7.75
CA GLN A 46 12.82 6.18 8.89
C GLN A 46 13.23 5.29 10.05
N ILE A 47 14.03 5.80 10.97
CA ILE A 47 14.37 5.07 12.21
C ILE A 47 13.17 5.12 13.15
N CYS A 48 12.86 4.01 13.83
CA CYS A 48 11.79 3.99 14.80
C CYS A 48 12.12 4.83 16.04
N PRO A 49 11.27 5.79 16.41
CA PRO A 49 11.43 6.52 17.67
C PRO A 49 11.32 5.57 18.86
N ALA A 50 11.90 5.98 20.00
CA ALA A 50 11.78 5.26 21.26
C ALA A 50 10.33 5.23 21.78
N ASP A 51 10.03 4.26 22.66
CA ASP A 51 8.75 4.15 23.39
C ASP A 51 8.30 5.50 23.98
N GLY A 52 7.00 5.78 23.88
CA GLY A 52 6.39 7.01 24.39
C GLY A 52 6.69 8.28 23.58
N ASN A 53 7.34 8.18 22.42
CA ASN A 53 7.59 9.35 21.58
C ASN A 53 6.29 9.95 21.02
N VAL A 54 6.21 11.29 20.97
CA VAL A 54 5.04 12.05 20.48
C VAL A 54 4.67 11.81 19.01
N ALA A 55 5.56 11.20 18.22
CA ALA A 55 5.27 10.76 16.86
C ALA A 55 4.29 9.58 16.81
N TYR A 56 4.23 8.77 17.88
CA TYR A 56 3.28 7.67 18.01
C TYR A 56 1.89 8.20 18.34
N LYS A 57 0.91 7.84 17.52
CA LYS A 57 -0.50 8.23 17.65
C LYS A 57 -1.37 7.01 17.41
N ASN A 58 -2.63 7.07 17.83
CA ASN A 58 -3.61 6.02 17.53
C ASN A 58 -4.70 6.47 16.53
N SER A 59 -4.69 7.75 16.17
CA SER A 59 -5.68 8.37 15.29
C SER A 59 -5.15 9.67 14.66
N GLY A 60 -5.91 10.24 13.73
CA GLY A 60 -5.58 11.53 13.09
C GLY A 60 -4.48 11.45 12.04
N PHE A 61 -4.24 10.27 11.47
CA PHE A 61 -3.27 10.09 10.40
C PHE A 61 -3.73 10.76 9.11
N THR A 62 -2.77 11.36 8.40
CA THR A 62 -3.01 11.80 7.02
C THR A 62 -3.08 10.57 6.13
N SER A 63 -4.08 10.51 5.26
CA SER A 63 -4.19 9.43 4.28
C SER A 63 -2.98 9.40 3.36
N LEU A 64 -2.45 8.20 3.11
CA LEU A 64 -1.36 7.99 2.16
C LEU A 64 -1.90 7.81 0.76
N ALA A 65 -1.39 8.62 -0.18
CA ALA A 65 -1.61 8.44 -1.61
C ALA A 65 -0.56 7.51 -2.23
N TRP A 66 -0.99 6.57 -3.07
CA TRP A 66 -0.15 5.51 -3.64
C TRP A 66 -0.04 5.60 -5.16
N THR A 67 0.99 6.28 -5.66
CA THR A 67 1.26 6.36 -7.10
C THR A 67 1.85 5.05 -7.63
N LEU A 68 1.01 4.16 -8.18
CA LEU A 68 1.41 2.83 -8.67
C LEU A 68 1.35 2.75 -10.19
N THR A 69 2.31 2.14 -10.86
CA THR A 69 2.20 1.88 -12.31
C THR A 69 1.59 0.50 -12.57
N GLN A 70 0.65 0.38 -13.50
CA GLN A 70 0.10 -0.92 -13.92
C GLN A 70 1.22 -1.87 -14.34
N GLY A 71 1.29 -3.06 -13.72
CA GLY A 71 2.35 -4.04 -13.97
C GLY A 71 3.76 -3.55 -13.62
N GLY A 72 3.88 -2.40 -12.95
CA GLY A 72 5.13 -1.80 -12.51
C GLY A 72 5.59 -2.34 -11.16
N ALA A 73 6.66 -1.74 -10.65
CA ALA A 73 7.19 -2.06 -9.32
C ALA A 73 6.19 -1.71 -8.22
N SER A 74 6.26 -2.45 -7.12
CA SER A 74 5.53 -2.13 -5.91
C SER A 74 6.04 -0.86 -5.25
N VAL A 75 5.15 -0.12 -4.61
CA VAL A 75 5.52 1.01 -3.74
C VAL A 75 5.42 0.56 -2.29
N GLN A 76 6.32 1.07 -1.47
CA GLN A 76 6.41 0.74 -0.05
C GLN A 76 6.11 1.97 0.81
N ALA A 77 5.41 1.74 1.92
CA ALA A 77 5.32 2.69 3.01
C ALA A 77 5.85 2.06 4.29
N PHE A 78 6.35 2.90 5.17
CA PHE A 78 7.03 2.52 6.39
C PHE A 78 6.33 3.19 7.57
N PHE A 79 6.26 2.48 8.68
CA PHE A 79 5.82 3.00 9.96
C PHE A 79 6.42 2.18 11.10
N CYS A 80 6.29 2.67 12.32
CA CYS A 80 6.73 1.96 13.53
C CYS A 80 5.55 1.74 14.45
N MET A 81 5.62 0.72 15.30
CA MET A 81 4.62 0.45 16.35
C MET A 81 5.21 0.70 17.72
N ASP A 82 4.36 1.12 18.64
CA ASP A 82 4.64 1.27 20.05
C ASP A 82 3.47 0.71 20.87
N ASN A 83 3.77 -0.21 21.77
CA ASN A 83 2.79 -0.71 22.72
C ASN A 83 2.90 0.09 24.01
N GLN A 84 2.01 1.07 24.17
CA GLN A 84 1.96 1.91 25.38
C GLN A 84 1.01 1.34 26.46
N GLY A 85 0.50 0.12 26.26
CA GLY A 85 -0.30 -0.60 27.23
C GLY A 85 0.54 -1.20 28.35
N THR A 86 -0.15 -1.78 29.34
CA THR A 86 0.48 -2.37 30.54
C THR A 86 0.85 -3.85 30.39
N SER A 87 0.48 -4.48 29.28
CA SER A 87 0.77 -5.89 28.97
C SER A 87 1.31 -6.04 27.55
N ALA A 88 2.01 -7.16 27.30
CA ALA A 88 2.41 -7.51 25.95
C ALA A 88 1.20 -7.71 25.03
N ASP A 89 1.34 -7.34 23.77
CA ASP A 89 0.30 -7.47 22.74
C ASP A 89 0.82 -8.27 21.54
N THR A 90 -0.08 -8.72 20.67
CA THR A 90 0.22 -9.48 19.44
C THR A 90 -0.28 -8.69 18.25
N PRO A 91 0.52 -7.73 17.75
CA PRO A 91 0.00 -6.80 16.76
C PRO A 91 -0.24 -7.47 15.41
N SER A 92 -1.22 -6.96 14.68
CA SER A 92 -1.55 -7.39 13.33
C SER A 92 -1.82 -6.20 12.42
N VAL A 93 -1.56 -6.37 11.12
CA VAL A 93 -1.77 -5.32 10.12
C VAL A 93 -2.53 -5.93 8.96
N THR A 94 -3.71 -5.40 8.68
CA THR A 94 -4.60 -5.89 7.63
C THR A 94 -5.05 -4.76 6.72
N ALA A 95 -5.40 -5.08 5.48
CA ALA A 95 -5.98 -4.14 4.54
C ALA A 95 -7.34 -4.67 4.05
N SER A 96 -8.31 -3.77 3.88
CA SER A 96 -9.63 -4.09 3.35
C SER A 96 -10.23 -2.93 2.57
N GLY A 97 -11.06 -3.25 1.58
CA GLY A 97 -11.69 -2.25 0.71
C GLY A 97 -12.17 -2.89 -0.60
N THR A 98 -12.99 -2.16 -1.35
CA THR A 98 -13.37 -2.61 -2.70
C THR A 98 -12.13 -2.54 -3.60
N GLY A 99 -11.90 -3.56 -4.44
CA GLY A 99 -10.83 -3.50 -5.45
C GLY A 99 -9.38 -3.59 -4.94
N ILE A 100 -9.17 -3.89 -3.65
CA ILE A 100 -7.87 -4.36 -3.12
C ILE A 100 -8.01 -5.79 -2.62
N ALA A 101 -7.01 -6.62 -2.94
CA ALA A 101 -6.92 -7.98 -2.43
C ALA A 101 -5.59 -8.18 -1.68
N ASN A 102 -5.59 -9.04 -0.66
CA ASN A 102 -4.35 -9.55 -0.09
C ASN A 102 -3.71 -10.54 -1.06
N GLY A 103 -2.41 -10.39 -1.32
CA GLY A 103 -1.69 -11.25 -2.26
C GLY A 103 -0.19 -10.93 -2.28
N ALA A 104 0.55 -11.41 -3.28
CA ALA A 104 1.97 -11.10 -3.41
C ALA A 104 2.20 -9.92 -4.38
N CYS A 105 3.25 -9.15 -4.14
CA CYS A 105 3.76 -8.17 -5.09
C CYS A 105 5.09 -8.65 -5.71
N PRO A 106 5.34 -8.41 -7.02
CA PRO A 106 4.44 -7.81 -8.02
C PRO A 106 3.24 -8.73 -8.35
N SER A 107 2.10 -8.13 -8.63
CA SER A 107 0.84 -8.87 -8.88
C SER A 107 0.55 -9.00 -10.37
N THR A 108 0.13 -10.19 -10.79
CA THR A 108 -0.39 -10.44 -12.15
C THR A 108 -1.92 -10.36 -12.22
N ALA A 109 -2.59 -10.05 -11.11
CA ALA A 109 -4.04 -9.90 -11.08
C ALA A 109 -4.49 -8.65 -11.85
N SER A 110 -5.79 -8.53 -12.10
CA SER A 110 -6.39 -7.31 -12.68
C SER A 110 -6.88 -6.33 -11.60
N THR A 111 -6.35 -6.41 -10.38
CA THR A 111 -6.76 -5.62 -9.20
C THR A 111 -5.55 -5.00 -8.50
N LEU A 112 -5.78 -4.11 -7.54
CA LEU A 112 -4.74 -3.73 -6.60
C LEU A 112 -4.45 -4.91 -5.66
N THR A 113 -3.18 -5.07 -5.30
CA THR A 113 -2.74 -6.10 -4.37
C THR A 113 -1.94 -5.48 -3.24
N TRP A 114 -2.32 -5.86 -2.03
CA TRP A 114 -1.62 -5.58 -0.80
C TRP A 114 -0.76 -6.79 -0.44
N ALA A 115 0.55 -6.60 -0.29
CA ALA A 115 1.42 -7.66 0.20
C ALA A 115 1.33 -7.78 1.72
N PRO A 116 1.42 -9.00 2.29
CA PRO A 116 1.60 -9.18 3.72
C PRO A 116 2.71 -8.25 4.23
N PRO A 117 2.44 -7.44 5.27
CA PRO A 117 3.42 -6.50 5.79
C PRO A 117 4.60 -7.26 6.40
N SER A 118 5.79 -6.69 6.26
CA SER A 118 7.02 -7.27 6.81
C SER A 118 7.48 -6.48 8.04
N GLY A 119 8.13 -7.17 8.98
CA GLY A 119 8.63 -6.55 10.21
C GLY A 119 7.57 -6.36 11.31
N VAL A 120 6.34 -6.85 11.12
CA VAL A 120 5.33 -6.91 12.19
C VAL A 120 5.80 -7.92 13.24
N PRO A 121 6.00 -7.53 14.51
CA PRO A 121 6.46 -8.46 15.53
C PRO A 121 5.33 -9.42 15.93
N THR A 122 5.66 -10.68 16.23
CA THR A 122 4.68 -11.66 16.73
C THR A 122 4.27 -11.39 18.17
N THR A 123 5.03 -10.57 18.89
CA THR A 123 4.67 -10.02 20.19
C THR A 123 5.41 -8.70 20.39
N LEU A 124 4.74 -7.73 21.00
CA LEU A 124 5.32 -6.46 21.39
C LEU A 124 5.09 -6.27 22.89
N ALA A 125 6.18 -6.27 23.66
CA ALA A 125 6.11 -6.10 25.11
C ALA A 125 5.47 -4.75 25.48
N ALA A 126 4.92 -4.67 26.71
CA ALA A 126 4.43 -3.42 27.27
C ALA A 126 5.54 -2.36 27.29
N HIS A 127 5.18 -1.10 27.04
CA HIS A 127 6.08 0.06 26.98
C HIS A 127 7.31 -0.22 26.12
N THR A 128 7.06 -0.69 24.89
CA THR A 128 8.11 -1.02 23.95
C THR A 128 7.68 -0.65 22.53
N ALA A 129 8.61 0.01 21.82
CA ALA A 129 8.50 0.29 20.41
C ALA A 129 9.29 -0.72 19.57
N THR A 130 8.85 -0.91 18.32
CA THR A 130 9.61 -1.67 17.32
C THR A 130 10.97 -1.02 17.08
N SER A 131 12.02 -1.82 16.98
CA SER A 131 13.38 -1.33 16.70
C SER A 131 13.65 -1.10 15.20
N THR A 132 12.85 -1.72 14.34
CA THR A 132 12.93 -1.60 12.88
C THR A 132 11.57 -1.25 12.29
N PRO A 133 11.51 -0.44 11.21
CA PRO A 133 10.24 -0.09 10.59
C PRO A 133 9.51 -1.30 10.02
N ILE A 134 8.21 -1.29 10.20
CA ILE A 134 7.28 -2.18 9.51
C ILE A 134 7.09 -1.65 8.09
N THR A 135 7.15 -2.56 7.13
CA THR A 135 6.98 -2.21 5.72
C THR A 135 5.63 -2.71 5.22
N MET A 136 4.90 -1.81 4.58
CA MET A 136 3.66 -2.07 3.86
C MET A 136 3.92 -1.94 2.37
N THR A 137 3.44 -2.88 1.57
CA THR A 137 3.71 -2.90 0.14
C THR A 137 2.41 -2.99 -0.65
N VAL A 138 2.27 -2.12 -1.65
CA VAL A 138 1.12 -2.11 -2.56
C VAL A 138 1.62 -2.17 -4.00
N CYS A 139 0.93 -2.95 -4.83
CA CYS A 139 1.20 -3.02 -6.25
C CYS A 139 -0.11 -2.95 -7.06
N ALA A 140 -0.01 -2.35 -8.24
CA ALA A 140 -1.07 -2.41 -9.24
C ALA A 140 -0.83 -3.62 -10.13
N GLY A 141 -1.85 -4.47 -10.25
CA GLY A 141 -1.77 -5.65 -11.10
C GLY A 141 -1.62 -5.33 -12.59
N SER A 142 -1.23 -6.30 -13.41
CA SER A 142 -0.99 -6.10 -14.84
C SER A 142 -2.25 -5.77 -15.65
N GLY A 143 -3.44 -6.09 -15.14
CA GLY A 143 -4.72 -5.85 -15.81
C GLY A 143 -5.49 -4.60 -15.37
N THR A 144 -4.93 -3.77 -14.48
CA THR A 144 -5.63 -2.59 -13.94
C THR A 144 -5.67 -1.44 -14.94
N SER A 145 -6.86 -0.91 -15.24
CA SER A 145 -7.01 0.26 -16.11
C SER A 145 -6.59 1.58 -15.43
N GLY A 146 -6.25 2.56 -16.26
CA GLY A 146 -5.93 3.91 -15.81
C GLY A 146 -7.07 4.65 -15.12
N GLY A 147 -6.80 5.36 -14.03
CA GLY A 147 -7.74 6.27 -13.37
C GLY A 147 -7.53 6.39 -11.85
N THR A 148 -8.47 7.03 -11.16
CA THR A 148 -8.56 7.00 -9.70
C THR A 148 -8.81 5.57 -9.23
N GLY A 149 -7.87 5.04 -8.45
CA GLY A 149 -7.98 3.71 -7.85
C GLY A 149 -8.98 3.68 -6.71
N PRO A 150 -9.33 2.47 -6.22
CA PRO A 150 -10.18 2.35 -5.07
C PRO A 150 -9.44 2.70 -3.77
N SER A 151 -10.00 3.61 -2.98
CA SER A 151 -9.58 3.80 -1.59
C SER A 151 -9.80 2.53 -0.78
N PHE A 152 -8.88 2.26 0.14
CA PHE A 152 -8.94 1.10 1.04
C PHE A 152 -8.47 1.49 2.44
N THR A 153 -8.85 0.72 3.44
CA THR A 153 -8.50 0.95 4.85
C THR A 153 -7.39 0.00 5.26
N VAL A 154 -6.42 0.51 6.03
CA VAL A 154 -5.41 -0.31 6.71
C VAL A 154 -5.69 -0.27 8.20
N THR A 155 -5.82 -1.44 8.82
CA THR A 155 -6.08 -1.57 10.25
C THR A 155 -4.87 -2.19 10.92
N VAL A 156 -4.35 -1.50 11.94
CA VAL A 156 -3.31 -1.97 12.84
C VAL A 156 -3.97 -2.26 14.17
N THR A 157 -3.93 -3.51 14.62
CA THR A 157 -4.49 -3.94 15.92
C THR A 157 -3.39 -4.38 16.84
#